data_AF-A0A8J1TVT1-F1
#
_entry.id   AF-A0A8J1TVT1-F1
#
_cell.length_a   1.000
_cell.length_b   1.000
_cell.length_c   1.000
_cell.angle_alpha   90.00
_cell.angle_beta   90.00
_cell.angle_gamma   90.00
#
_symmetry.space_group_name_H-M   'P 1'
#
loop_
_entity.id
_entity.type
_entity.pdbx_description
1 polymer ?
#
loop_
_entity_poly.entity_id
_entity_poly.type
_entity_poly.pdbx_seq_one_letter_code
_entity_poly.pdbx_strand_id
1 'polypeptide(L)'
;AIGVRGIVHTIDEDNDVVVEFINSDKWCINPDLLTKVDTSKEEIESGSLIVIIDDYEKVKQLQKGHGGWAPKMIEALGHAAVVKRAAGERVVVDVDDNEWVLNKKAVIFVASGEDMLKANIYPSHFMNFTRL
;
A
#
# COMPACT_ATOMS: atom_id res chain seq x y z
N ALA A 1 9.75 -4.92 -14.41
CA ALA A 1 9.55 -3.51 -14.08
C ALA A 1 10.81 -2.95 -13.43
N ILE A 2 11.60 -2.08 -14.08
CA ILE A 2 12.68 -1.36 -13.39
C ILE A 2 12.09 -0.05 -12.86
N GLY A 3 11.96 0.06 -11.54
CA GLY A 3 11.56 1.31 -10.87
C GLY A 3 10.08 1.48 -10.50
N VAL A 4 9.21 0.48 -10.74
CA VAL A 4 7.81 0.50 -10.27
C VAL A 4 7.72 -0.17 -8.91
N ARG A 5 7.12 0.51 -7.92
CA ARG A 5 6.89 -0.04 -6.58
C ARG A 5 5.73 -1.04 -6.61
N GLY A 6 5.78 -2.03 -5.72
CA GLY A 6 4.72 -3.02 -5.55
C GLY A 6 4.65 -3.52 -4.12
N ILE A 7 3.55 -4.19 -3.80
CA ILE A 7 3.27 -4.82 -2.51
C ILE A 7 3.51 -6.32 -2.66
N VAL A 8 4.34 -6.88 -1.79
CA VAL A 8 4.54 -8.33 -1.71
C VAL A 8 3.30 -8.96 -1.08
N HIS A 9 2.68 -9.92 -1.78
CA HIS A 9 1.52 -10.66 -1.28
C HIS A 9 1.92 -11.97 -0.63
N THR A 10 2.60 -12.83 -1.39
CA THR A 10 2.92 -14.20 -0.98
C THR A 10 4.25 -14.65 -1.57
N ILE A 11 4.79 -15.73 -1.01
CA ILE A 11 5.85 -16.53 -1.61
C ILE A 11 5.17 -17.80 -2.13
N ASP A 12 5.45 -18.21 -3.36
CA ASP A 12 4.88 -19.42 -3.95
C ASP A 12 5.69 -20.68 -3.63
N GLU A 13 5.30 -21.82 -4.22
CA GLU A 13 5.87 -23.14 -3.94
C GLU A 13 7.36 -23.26 -4.35
N ASP A 14 7.80 -22.44 -5.31
CA ASP A 14 9.16 -22.45 -5.85
C ASP A 14 10.05 -21.35 -5.25
N ASN A 15 9.56 -20.67 -4.19
CA ASN A 15 10.16 -19.53 -3.51
C ASN A 15 10.22 -18.23 -4.34
N ASP A 16 9.40 -18.09 -5.38
CA ASP A 16 9.23 -16.82 -6.07
C ASP A 16 8.26 -15.91 -5.29
N VAL A 17 8.50 -14.60 -5.39
CA VAL A 17 7.70 -13.59 -4.69
C VAL A 17 6.58 -13.11 -5.61
N VAL A 18 5.33 -13.25 -5.16
CA VAL A 18 4.17 -12.68 -5.83
C VAL A 18 4.03 -11.21 -5.41
N VAL A 19 4.22 -10.31 -6.36
CA VAL A 19 4.14 -8.85 -6.17
C VAL A 19 2.94 -8.30 -6.94
N GLU A 20 2.10 -7.51 -6.25
CA GLU A 20 1.11 -6.66 -6.91
C GLU A 20 1.67 -5.24 -7.05
N PHE A 21 1.86 -4.81 -8.28
CA PHE A 21 2.35 -3.48 -8.58
C PHE A 21 1.24 -2.45 -8.50
N ILE A 22 1.64 -1.19 -8.33
CA ILE A 22 0.71 -0.06 -8.24
C ILE A 22 -0.17 0.16 -9.48
N ASN A 23 0.16 -0.46 -10.61
CA ASN A 23 -0.66 -0.50 -11.82
C ASN A 23 -1.64 -1.69 -11.85
N SER A 24 -1.85 -2.38 -10.72
CA SER A 24 -2.69 -3.58 -10.54
C SER A 24 -2.18 -4.86 -11.20
N ASP A 25 -0.99 -4.85 -11.81
CA ASP A 25 -0.42 -6.09 -12.34
C ASP A 25 0.13 -6.97 -11.22
N LYS A 26 -0.06 -8.28 -11.34
CA LYS A 26 0.51 -9.28 -10.43
C LYS A 26 1.55 -10.12 -11.17
N TRP A 27 2.73 -10.25 -10.56
CA TRP A 27 3.85 -10.99 -11.14
C TRP A 27 4.53 -11.86 -10.09
N CYS A 28 4.93 -13.08 -10.46
CA CYS A 28 5.91 -13.88 -9.71
C CYS A 28 7.32 -13.43 -10.11
N ILE A 29 8.15 -13.08 -9.14
CA ILE A 29 9.48 -12.51 -9.36
C ILE A 29 10.47 -13.20 -8.43
N ASN A 30 11.61 -13.60 -8.98
CA ASN A 30 12.73 -14.09 -8.19
C ASN A 30 13.12 -13.05 -7.10
N PRO A 31 13.20 -13.43 -5.82
CA PRO A 31 13.53 -12.53 -4.72
C PRO A 31 14.81 -11.71 -4.93
N ASP A 32 15.82 -12.27 -5.62
CA ASP A 32 17.12 -11.61 -5.86
C ASP A 32 17.00 -10.40 -6.81
N LEU A 33 15.90 -10.30 -7.55
CA LEU A 33 15.59 -9.15 -8.41
C LEU A 33 14.82 -8.03 -7.67
N LEU A 34 14.42 -8.27 -6.43
CA LEU A 34 13.70 -7.31 -5.60
C LEU A 34 14.65 -6.57 -4.67
N THR A 35 14.40 -5.27 -4.51
CA THR A 35 15.05 -4.47 -3.46
C THR A 35 13.99 -3.98 -2.50
N LYS A 36 14.17 -4.26 -1.21
CA LYS A 36 13.27 -3.76 -0.16
C LYS A 36 13.44 -2.25 -0.04
N VAL A 37 12.34 -1.53 -0.17
CA VAL A 37 12.30 -0.07 -0.01
C VAL A 37 11.90 0.26 1.44
N ASP A 38 12.66 1.13 2.10
CA ASP A 38 12.27 1.71 3.38
C ASP A 38 11.38 2.92 3.15
N THR A 39 10.12 2.82 3.53
CA THR A 39 9.11 3.86 3.35
C THR A 39 8.85 4.67 4.62
N SER A 40 9.62 4.47 5.69
CA SER A 40 9.43 5.13 6.98
C SER A 40 9.64 6.65 6.97
N LYS A 41 10.35 7.16 5.95
CA LYS A 41 10.66 8.59 5.78
C LYS A 41 9.74 9.31 4.79
N GLU A 42 8.87 8.56 4.13
CA GLU A 42 7.98 9.12 3.10
C GLU A 42 6.85 9.91 3.75
N GLU A 43 6.51 11.05 3.15
CA GLU A 43 5.45 11.90 3.66
C GLU A 43 4.11 11.45 3.09
N ILE A 44 3.15 11.12 3.96
CA ILE A 44 1.82 10.71 3.54
C ILE A 44 0.95 11.95 3.30
N GLU A 45 0.57 12.15 2.04
CA GLU A 45 -0.27 13.23 1.55
C GLU A 45 -1.48 12.72 0.74
N SER A 46 -2.42 13.61 0.40
CA SER A 46 -3.54 13.27 -0.48
C SER A 46 -3.04 12.72 -1.82
N GLY A 47 -3.65 11.62 -2.28
CA GLY A 47 -3.22 10.90 -3.49
C GLY A 47 -2.17 9.82 -3.25
N SER A 48 -1.55 9.75 -2.06
CA SER A 48 -0.63 8.65 -1.72
C SER A 48 -1.38 7.32 -1.68
N LEU A 49 -0.76 6.27 -2.22
CA LEU A 49 -1.19 4.89 -2.01
C LEU A 49 -0.58 4.38 -0.70
N ILE A 50 -1.41 3.86 0.18
CA ILE A 50 -1.02 3.27 1.46
C ILE A 50 -1.60 1.87 1.63
N VAL A 51 -1.06 1.12 2.58
CA VAL A 51 -1.66 -0.12 3.11
C VAL A 51 -1.99 0.07 4.58
N ILE A 52 -3.19 -0.29 4.99
CA ILE A 52 -3.59 -0.27 6.41
C ILE A 52 -2.94 -1.46 7.11
N ILE A 53 -2.31 -1.23 8.27
CA ILE A 53 -1.61 -2.28 9.01
C ILE A 53 -2.59 -3.39 9.42
N ASP A 54 -2.23 -4.65 9.14
CA ASP A 54 -3.00 -5.83 9.53
C ASP A 54 -2.68 -6.33 10.95
N ASP A 55 -2.73 -5.40 11.92
CA ASP A 55 -2.56 -5.70 13.34
C ASP A 55 -3.66 -4.96 14.11
N TYR A 56 -4.71 -5.72 14.42
CA TYR A 56 -5.90 -5.22 15.11
C TYR A 56 -5.55 -4.47 16.40
N GLU A 57 -4.73 -5.06 17.27
CA GLU A 57 -4.44 -4.46 18.58
C GLU A 57 -3.61 -3.19 18.42
N LYS A 58 -2.62 -3.20 17.52
CA LYS A 58 -1.80 -2.03 17.24
C LYS A 58 -2.63 -0.89 16.64
N VAL A 59 -3.44 -1.16 15.62
CA VAL A 59 -4.26 -0.13 14.97
C VAL A 59 -5.29 0.43 15.97
N LYS A 60 -5.97 -0.42 16.72
CA LYS A 60 -6.92 0.01 17.76
C LYS A 60 -6.27 0.91 18.82
N GLN A 61 -5.04 0.62 19.23
CA GLN A 61 -4.30 1.49 20.14
C GLN A 61 -3.95 2.84 19.50
N LEU A 62 -3.46 2.84 18.25
CA LEU A 62 -3.11 4.06 17.52
C LEU A 62 -4.31 4.98 17.26
N GLN A 63 -5.52 4.40 17.19
CA GLN A 63 -6.75 5.15 17.02
C GLN A 63 -7.23 5.89 18.29
N LYS A 64 -6.68 5.58 19.46
CA LYS A 64 -6.97 6.35 20.68
C LYS A 64 -6.51 7.80 20.48
N GLY A 65 -7.40 8.77 20.74
CA GLY A 65 -7.16 10.20 20.48
C GLY A 65 -7.28 10.63 19.01
N HIS A 66 -7.54 9.70 18.09
CA HIS A 66 -7.57 9.96 16.64
C HIS A 66 -8.94 9.73 15.99
N GLY A 67 -10.00 9.63 16.79
CA GLY A 67 -11.36 9.29 16.36
C GLY A 67 -11.89 8.02 17.04
N GLY A 68 -11.00 7.25 17.68
CA GLY A 68 -11.35 5.99 18.31
C GLY A 68 -11.43 4.84 17.31
N TRP A 69 -11.73 3.65 17.83
CA TRP A 69 -11.91 2.44 17.05
C TRP A 69 -13.40 2.14 16.88
N ALA A 70 -13.85 1.96 15.65
CA ALA A 70 -15.17 1.41 15.34
C ALA A 70 -15.03 -0.07 14.95
N PRO A 71 -15.91 -0.99 15.42
CA PRO A 71 -15.78 -2.41 15.14
C PRO A 71 -15.62 -2.77 13.66
N LYS A 72 -16.32 -2.05 12.77
CA LYS A 72 -16.27 -2.26 11.32
C LYS A 72 -14.92 -1.90 10.68
N MET A 73 -14.06 -1.13 11.36
CA MET A 73 -12.70 -0.86 10.88
C MET A 73 -11.85 -2.13 10.70
N ILE A 74 -12.25 -3.25 11.33
CA ILE A 74 -11.56 -4.54 11.14
C ILE A 74 -11.55 -4.97 9.67
N GLU A 75 -12.58 -4.61 8.91
CA GLU A 75 -12.71 -4.96 7.49
C GLU A 75 -11.68 -4.21 6.64
N ALA A 76 -11.19 -3.06 7.09
CA ALA A 76 -10.21 -2.26 6.36
C ALA A 76 -8.75 -2.66 6.63
N LEU A 77 -8.48 -3.52 7.63
CA LEU A 77 -7.12 -3.95 7.92
C LEU A 77 -6.52 -4.71 6.73
N GLY A 78 -5.23 -4.50 6.46
CA GLY A 78 -4.52 -5.11 5.32
C GLY A 78 -4.87 -4.51 3.95
N HIS A 79 -5.92 -3.69 3.83
CA HIS A 79 -6.34 -3.15 2.55
C HIS A 79 -5.44 -2.01 2.08
N ALA A 80 -5.16 -2.00 0.78
CA ALA A 80 -4.56 -0.87 0.10
C ALA A 80 -5.63 0.20 -0.18
N ALA A 81 -5.28 1.47 0.01
CA ALA A 81 -6.19 2.58 -0.25
C ALA A 81 -5.43 3.83 -0.69
N VAL A 82 -6.09 4.66 -1.50
CA VAL A 82 -5.60 5.99 -1.85
C VAL A 82 -6.07 6.98 -0.80
N VAL A 83 -5.15 7.79 -0.28
CA VAL A 83 -5.47 8.83 0.69
C VAL A 83 -6.32 9.92 0.03
N LYS A 84 -7.56 10.09 0.49
CA LYS A 84 -8.43 11.19 0.06
C LYS A 84 -7.96 12.52 0.63
N ARG A 85 -7.61 12.54 1.91
CA ARG A 85 -7.21 13.74 2.66
C ARG A 85 -6.14 13.39 3.69
N ALA A 86 -5.15 14.26 3.87
CA ALA A 86 -4.15 14.15 4.93
C ALA A 86 -4.04 15.47 5.70
N ALA A 87 -4.03 15.41 7.04
CA ALA A 87 -3.84 16.58 7.90
C ALA A 87 -3.25 16.19 9.26
N GLY A 88 -2.12 16.81 9.63
CA GLY A 88 -1.40 16.48 10.86
C GLY A 88 -1.06 14.99 10.92
N GLU A 89 -1.44 14.32 12.01
CA GLU A 89 -1.26 12.87 12.20
C GLU A 89 -2.41 12.02 11.62
N ARG A 90 -3.37 12.60 10.89
CA ARG A 90 -4.54 11.88 10.36
C ARG A 90 -4.53 11.78 8.85
N VAL A 91 -5.09 10.67 8.36
CA VAL A 91 -5.45 10.45 6.96
C VAL A 91 -6.89 9.98 6.88
N VAL A 92 -7.54 10.32 5.76
CA VAL A 92 -8.87 9.85 5.42
C VAL A 92 -8.77 8.99 4.18
N VAL A 93 -9.29 7.78 4.24
CA VAL A 93 -9.29 6.80 3.16
C VAL A 93 -10.69 6.24 2.95
N ASP A 94 -10.92 5.67 1.78
CA ASP A 94 -12.12 4.91 1.46
C ASP A 94 -11.74 3.45 1.24
N VAL A 95 -12.41 2.56 1.95
CA VAL A 95 -12.26 1.11 1.80
C VAL A 95 -13.65 0.49 1.84
N ASP A 96 -14.00 -0.21 0.78
CA ASP A 96 -15.30 -0.87 0.59
C ASP A 96 -16.50 0.05 0.86
N ASP A 97 -16.50 1.23 0.24
CA ASP A 97 -17.52 2.27 0.37
C ASP A 97 -17.66 2.83 1.80
N ASN A 98 -16.66 2.63 2.66
CA ASN A 98 -16.60 3.18 4.00
C ASN A 98 -15.44 4.17 4.13
N GLU A 99 -15.75 5.37 4.61
CA GLU A 99 -14.73 6.38 4.88
C GLU A 99 -14.17 6.23 6.30
N TRP A 100 -12.84 6.09 6.39
CA TRP A 100 -12.12 5.90 7.64
C TRP A 100 -11.13 7.02 7.92
N VAL A 101 -11.17 7.54 9.14
CA VAL A 101 -10.13 8.43 9.68
C VAL A 101 -9.11 7.60 10.44
N LEU A 102 -7.88 7.57 9.95
CA LEU A 102 -6.79 6.76 10.50
C LEU A 102 -5.65 7.64 11.00
N ASN A 103 -4.97 7.17 12.04
CA ASN A 103 -3.65 7.68 12.41
C ASN A 103 -2.64 7.34 11.29
N LYS A 104 -1.77 8.27 10.89
CA LYS A 104 -0.69 8.04 9.90
C LYS A 104 0.24 6.88 10.28
N LYS A 105 0.40 6.60 11.58
CA LYS A 105 1.19 5.46 12.09
C LYS A 105 0.50 4.11 11.92
N ALA A 106 -0.80 4.10 11.60
CA ALA A 106 -1.60 2.90 11.35
C ALA A 106 -1.57 2.44 9.89
N VAL A 107 -0.80 3.12 9.04
CA VAL A 107 -0.65 2.79 7.62
C VAL A 107 0.82 2.71 7.23
N ILE A 108 1.08 2.02 6.12
CA ILE A 108 2.39 1.87 5.49
C ILE A 108 2.33 2.58 4.14
N PHE A 109 3.26 3.49 3.88
CA PHE A 109 3.36 4.16 2.59
C PHE A 109 3.81 3.19 1.51
N VAL A 110 3.16 3.25 0.34
CA VAL A 110 3.52 2.46 -0.85
C VAL A 110 4.09 3.37 -1.93
N ALA A 111 3.33 4.37 -2.36
CA ALA A 111 3.66 5.22 -3.49
C ALA A 111 3.03 6.61 -3.36
N SER A 112 3.70 7.63 -3.92
CA SER A 112 3.17 8.99 -3.99
C SER A 112 2.09 9.10 -5.08
N GLY A 113 1.31 10.19 -5.06
CA GLY A 113 0.39 10.47 -6.16
C GLY A 113 1.10 10.61 -7.52
N GLU A 114 2.34 11.13 -7.52
CA GLU A 114 3.17 11.23 -8.73
C GLU A 114 3.58 9.84 -9.26
N ASP A 115 3.96 8.93 -8.36
CA ASP A 115 4.30 7.54 -8.73
C ASP A 115 3.10 6.83 -9.35
N MET A 116 1.90 7.02 -8.77
CA MET A 116 0.65 6.47 -9.31
C MET A 116 0.34 7.01 -10.72
N LEU A 117 0.58 8.31 -10.96
CA LEU A 117 0.41 8.90 -12.29
C LEU A 117 1.41 8.36 -13.31
N LYS A 118 2.68 8.23 -12.93
CA LYS A 118 3.73 7.65 -13.80
C LYS A 118 3.40 6.22 -14.19
N ALA A 119 2.92 5.40 -13.26
CA ALA A 119 2.55 4.02 -13.53
C ALA A 119 1.37 3.89 -14.52
N ASN A 120 0.41 4.81 -14.47
CA ASN A 120 -0.72 4.84 -15.42
C ASN A 120 -0.32 5.33 -16.82
N ILE A 121 0.66 6.24 -16.92
CA ILE A 121 1.14 6.77 -18.21
C ILE A 121 2.05 5.74 -18.92
N TYR A 122 2.80 4.96 -18.16
CA TYR A 122 3.69 3.91 -18.68
C TYR A 122 3.24 2.53 -18.19
N PRO A 123 2.09 2.01 -18.68
CA PRO A 123 1.68 0.64 -18.36
C PRO A 123 2.77 -0.35 -18.81
N SER A 124 2.87 -1.45 -18.09
CA SER A 124 3.88 -2.52 -18.16
C SER A 124 4.11 -3.15 -19.56
N HIS A 125 3.40 -2.72 -20.60
CA HIS A 125 3.56 -3.13 -21.99
C HIS A 125 4.96 -2.92 -22.60
N PHE A 126 5.89 -2.25 -21.91
CA PHE A 126 7.29 -2.11 -22.31
C PHE A 126 8.27 -3.07 -21.61
N MET A 127 7.78 -4.01 -20.80
CA MET A 127 8.64 -4.85 -19.96
C MET A 127 8.60 -6.32 -20.45
N ASN A 128 9.52 -6.67 -21.37
CA ASN A 128 9.81 -8.07 -21.69
C ASN A 128 10.55 -8.72 -20.50
N PHE A 129 9.82 -9.31 -19.57
CA PHE A 129 10.37 -10.34 -18.70
C PHE A 129 9.90 -11.68 -19.25
N THR A 130 10.84 -12.43 -19.80
CA THR A 130 10.60 -13.82 -20.20
C THR A 130 10.19 -14.58 -18.96
N ARG A 131 9.01 -15.17 -18.97
CA ARG A 131 8.55 -16.18 -18.02
C ARG A 131 9.64 -17.26 -17.95
N LEU A 132 10.34 -17.37 -16.81
CA LEU A 132 11.19 -18.52 -16.54
C LEU A 132 10.29 -19.74 -16.27
#